data_AF-A0A524CTJ4-F1
#
_entry.id   AF-A0A524CTJ4-F1
#
_cell.length_a   1.000
_cell.length_b   1.000
_cell.length_c   1.000
_cell.angle_alpha   90.00
_cell.angle_beta   90.00
_cell.angle_gamma   90.00
#
_symmetry.space_group_name_H-M   'P 1'
#
loop_
_entity.id
_entity.type
_entity.pdbx_description
1 polymer ?
#
loop_
_entity_poly.entity_id
_entity_poly.type
_entity_poly.pdbx_seq_one_letter_code
_entity_poly.pdbx_strand_id
1 'polypeptide(L)'
;MAESKKFTNERRLELGTIEGDVEIKNCDYVVPQQGSEIVISGGLRISGETTFEGTLRCGRLESKSRDTIRIAGNLVVQKTVDVPKGSLKVEENMTATEVRIGAALSVGGDLDCTSARAGASIKVSGNAKANRLTAGGSVKIEGAAEVERINGGGSVVVNGVIKAEDFDAGGSGKCSAGTIQKVSVGGSFKASEAIEIAELDVGGAAKVGSGSKIDSVDIGGTFKAEGDLTFGEIDVGGTVKI
;
A
#
# COMPACT_ATOMS: atom_id res chain seq x y z
N MET A 1 20.20 3.53 -30.70
CA MET A 1 20.38 4.56 -29.66
C MET A 1 18.99 5.04 -29.31
N ALA A 2 18.46 4.69 -28.14
CA ALA A 2 17.10 5.12 -27.79
C ALA A 2 17.11 6.64 -27.59
N GLU A 3 16.28 7.37 -28.34
CA GLU A 3 16.14 8.81 -28.20
C GLU A 3 15.60 9.11 -26.79
N SER A 4 16.35 9.89 -26.02
CA SER A 4 15.89 10.42 -24.73
C SER A 4 15.29 11.79 -25.00
N LYS A 5 13.98 11.94 -24.81
CA LYS A 5 13.30 13.25 -24.95
C LYS A 5 13.35 14.00 -23.62
N LYS A 6 13.71 15.28 -23.67
CA LYS A 6 13.83 16.13 -22.48
C LYS A 6 12.93 17.36 -22.61
N PHE A 7 12.07 17.57 -21.63
CA PHE A 7 11.17 18.71 -21.53
C PHE A 7 11.50 19.51 -20.26
N THR A 8 11.63 20.82 -20.36
CA THR A 8 12.10 21.65 -19.24
C THR A 8 11.42 23.01 -19.20
N ASN A 9 10.97 23.42 -17.99
CA ASN A 9 10.33 24.71 -17.73
C ASN A 9 9.06 24.96 -18.56
N GLU A 10 8.25 23.93 -18.76
CA GLU A 10 6.97 24.03 -19.45
C GLU A 10 5.83 23.98 -18.45
N ARG A 11 4.92 24.95 -18.48
CA ARG A 11 3.75 24.91 -17.60
C ARG A 11 2.82 23.74 -17.93
N ARG A 12 2.67 23.43 -19.21
CA ARG A 12 1.78 22.39 -19.73
C ARG A 12 2.46 21.71 -20.91
N LEU A 13 2.58 20.39 -20.84
CA LEU A 13 3.19 19.55 -21.87
C LEU A 13 2.17 18.53 -22.39
N GLU A 14 2.00 18.45 -23.71
CA GLU A 14 1.11 17.46 -24.34
C GLU A 14 1.93 16.25 -24.82
N LEU A 15 1.64 15.06 -24.31
CA LEU A 15 2.32 13.82 -24.68
C LEU A 15 1.33 12.77 -25.17
N GLY A 16 1.64 12.10 -26.27
CA GLY A 16 0.92 10.91 -26.74
C GLY A 16 1.71 9.64 -26.42
N THR A 17 2.12 8.95 -27.49
CA THR A 17 3.04 7.81 -27.40
C THR A 17 4.48 8.25 -27.68
N ILE A 18 5.40 7.91 -26.78
CA ILE A 18 6.83 8.15 -26.94
C ILE A 18 7.58 6.83 -26.88
N GLU A 19 8.36 6.59 -27.93
CA GLU A 19 9.38 5.55 -27.94
C GLU A 19 10.66 6.05 -27.27
N GLY A 20 11.19 5.30 -26.31
CA GLY A 20 12.39 5.67 -25.55
C GLY A 20 12.11 6.30 -24.18
N ASP A 21 13.17 6.90 -23.63
CA ASP A 21 13.17 7.49 -22.29
C ASP A 21 12.71 8.95 -22.33
N VAL A 22 12.04 9.41 -21.28
CA VAL A 22 11.53 10.79 -21.17
C VAL A 22 12.00 11.41 -19.85
N GLU A 23 12.55 12.61 -19.92
CA GLU A 23 12.90 13.42 -18.75
C GLU A 23 12.04 14.69 -18.73
N ILE A 24 11.27 14.88 -17.66
CA ILE A 24 10.42 16.05 -17.42
C ILE A 24 10.99 16.82 -16.23
N LYS A 25 11.32 18.08 -16.42
CA LYS A 25 11.86 18.95 -15.38
C LYS A 25 11.06 20.25 -15.27
N ASN A 26 10.60 20.58 -14.07
CA ASN A 26 9.80 21.78 -13.80
C ASN A 26 8.60 21.89 -14.74
N CYS A 27 7.73 20.89 -14.70
CA CYS A 27 6.50 20.88 -15.49
C CYS A 27 5.30 20.59 -14.60
N ASP A 28 4.35 21.51 -14.56
CA ASP A 28 3.21 21.43 -13.64
C ASP A 28 2.18 20.39 -14.14
N TYR A 29 1.87 20.42 -15.44
CA TYR A 29 0.83 19.59 -16.05
C TYR A 29 1.34 18.85 -17.28
N VAL A 30 1.12 17.54 -17.30
CA VAL A 30 1.30 16.70 -18.48
C VAL A 30 -0.05 16.16 -18.89
N VAL A 31 -0.45 16.46 -20.12
CA VAL A 31 -1.78 16.11 -20.64
C VAL A 31 -1.64 15.18 -21.83
N PRO A 32 -2.58 14.24 -22.04
CA PRO A 32 -2.58 13.38 -23.21
C PRO A 32 -2.82 14.22 -24.48
N GLN A 33 -2.00 14.02 -25.51
CA GLN A 33 -2.16 14.69 -26.80
C GLN A 33 -3.44 14.23 -27.53
N GLN A 34 -3.81 12.95 -27.35
CA GLN A 34 -5.03 12.35 -27.88
C GLN A 34 -5.57 11.32 -26.89
N GLY A 35 -6.90 11.30 -26.71
CA GLY A 35 -7.56 10.38 -25.77
C GLY A 35 -7.28 10.74 -24.31
N SER A 36 -7.04 9.71 -23.48
CA SER A 36 -6.83 9.84 -22.04
C SER A 36 -5.55 9.14 -21.54
N GLU A 37 -4.71 8.63 -22.44
CA GLU A 37 -3.51 7.87 -22.10
C GLU A 37 -2.23 8.54 -22.59
N ILE A 38 -1.19 8.49 -21.75
CA ILE A 38 0.19 8.87 -22.06
C ILE A 38 1.01 7.59 -21.98
N VAL A 39 1.70 7.23 -23.08
CA VAL A 39 2.44 5.97 -23.18
C VAL A 39 3.91 6.25 -23.43
N ILE A 40 4.77 5.80 -22.51
CA ILE A 40 6.22 5.94 -22.59
C ILE A 40 6.82 4.53 -22.53
N SER A 41 7.34 4.03 -23.65
CA SER A 41 7.91 2.67 -23.69
C SER A 41 9.14 2.50 -22.77
N GLY A 42 9.91 3.57 -22.55
CA GLY A 42 11.10 3.58 -21.71
C GLY A 42 10.85 4.04 -20.28
N GLY A 43 11.89 4.62 -19.69
CA GLY A 43 11.86 5.23 -18.36
C GLY A 43 11.39 6.67 -18.39
N LEU A 44 10.53 7.03 -17.45
CA LEU A 44 10.10 8.39 -17.18
C LEU A 44 10.83 8.92 -15.94
N ARG A 45 11.60 10.00 -16.12
CA ARG A 45 12.24 10.75 -15.04
C ARG A 45 11.55 12.07 -14.81
N ILE A 46 11.12 12.32 -13.58
CA ILE A 46 10.45 13.56 -13.20
C ILE A 46 11.32 14.31 -12.19
N SER A 47 11.41 15.62 -12.36
CA SER A 47 12.05 16.53 -11.42
C SER A 47 11.16 17.75 -11.21
N GLY A 48 10.55 17.83 -10.02
CA GLY A 48 9.56 18.85 -9.70
C GLY A 48 8.21 18.23 -9.34
N GLU A 49 7.29 19.07 -8.89
CA GLU A 49 5.88 18.72 -8.78
C GLU A 49 5.29 18.61 -10.20
N THR A 50 4.62 17.49 -10.49
CA THR A 50 4.02 17.24 -11.81
C THR A 50 2.71 16.48 -11.64
N THR A 51 1.70 16.93 -12.37
CA THR A 51 0.38 16.30 -12.45
C THR A 51 0.14 15.75 -13.85
N PHE A 52 -0.17 14.47 -13.95
CA PHE A 52 -0.60 13.82 -15.19
C PHE A 52 -2.13 13.81 -15.25
N GLU A 53 -2.72 14.53 -16.21
CA GLU A 53 -4.18 14.60 -16.42
C GLU A 53 -4.65 13.41 -17.27
N GLY A 54 -4.41 12.18 -16.80
CA GLY A 54 -4.81 10.97 -17.51
C GLY A 54 -4.15 9.71 -16.97
N THR A 55 -4.32 8.62 -17.70
CA THR A 55 -3.64 7.36 -17.43
C THR A 55 -2.20 7.41 -17.96
N LEU A 56 -1.25 7.00 -17.13
CA LEU A 56 0.17 6.96 -17.47
C LEU A 56 0.64 5.51 -17.55
N ARG A 57 1.17 5.13 -18.72
CA ARG A 57 1.86 3.85 -18.92
C ARG A 57 3.34 4.12 -19.14
N CYS A 58 4.20 3.51 -18.31
CA CYS A 58 5.65 3.60 -18.52
C CYS A 58 6.41 2.31 -18.20
N GLY A 59 7.61 2.17 -18.73
CA GLY A 59 8.49 1.05 -18.36
C GLY A 59 9.01 1.17 -16.93
N ARG A 60 9.43 2.39 -16.55
CA ARG A 60 9.93 2.76 -15.21
C ARG A 60 9.54 4.19 -14.89
N LEU A 61 9.27 4.49 -13.63
CA LEU A 61 9.05 5.85 -13.14
C LEU A 61 10.09 6.17 -12.07
N GLU A 62 10.86 7.24 -12.25
CA GLU A 62 11.89 7.70 -11.32
C GLU A 62 11.69 9.19 -11.00
N SER A 63 11.75 9.57 -9.73
CA SER A 63 11.83 10.98 -9.33
C SER A 63 12.74 11.17 -8.13
N LYS A 64 13.70 12.09 -8.26
CA LYS A 64 14.63 12.44 -7.18
C LYS A 64 14.19 13.66 -6.36
N SER A 65 13.06 14.27 -6.71
CA SER A 65 12.56 15.44 -6.01
C SER A 65 11.81 15.05 -4.74
N ARG A 66 11.60 16.03 -3.86
CA ARG A 66 10.78 15.87 -2.64
C ARG A 66 9.29 16.08 -2.89
N ASP A 67 8.94 16.31 -4.14
CA ASP A 67 7.60 16.76 -4.51
C ASP A 67 6.63 15.59 -4.58
N THR A 68 5.36 15.94 -4.77
CA THR A 68 4.31 14.95 -5.01
C THR A 68 4.10 14.81 -6.52
N ILE A 69 4.20 13.59 -7.02
CA ILE A 69 3.77 13.26 -8.38
C ILE A 69 2.31 12.86 -8.28
N ARG A 70 1.44 13.50 -9.07
CA ARG A 70 0.01 13.19 -9.12
C ARG A 70 -0.35 12.60 -10.46
N ILE A 71 -1.15 11.54 -10.45
CA ILE A 71 -1.67 10.89 -11.65
C ILE A 71 -3.18 10.82 -11.46
N ALA A 72 -3.90 11.57 -12.30
CA ALA A 72 -5.35 11.70 -12.20
C ALA A 72 -6.08 10.43 -12.67
N GLY A 73 -5.47 9.63 -13.56
CA GLY A 73 -6.00 8.35 -14.00
C GLY A 73 -5.24 7.17 -13.40
N ASN A 74 -5.13 6.09 -14.17
CA ASN A 74 -4.41 4.89 -13.78
C ASN A 74 -2.90 5.08 -13.94
N LEU A 75 -2.11 4.41 -13.10
CA LEU A 75 -0.67 4.28 -13.28
C LEU A 75 -0.32 2.83 -13.57
N VAL A 76 0.26 2.57 -14.74
CA VAL A 76 0.74 1.23 -15.12
C VAL A 76 2.23 1.29 -15.40
N VAL A 77 3.03 0.68 -14.52
CA VAL A 77 4.48 0.63 -14.65
C VAL A 77 4.95 -0.81 -14.78
N GLN A 78 5.63 -1.13 -15.87
CA GLN A 78 6.03 -2.52 -16.12
C GLN A 78 7.01 -3.05 -15.07
N LYS A 79 7.95 -2.21 -14.62
CA LYS A 79 9.01 -2.61 -13.69
C LYS A 79 8.90 -1.86 -12.36
N THR A 80 9.56 -0.71 -12.26
CA THR A 80 9.84 -0.06 -10.98
C THR A 80 9.32 1.37 -10.95
N VAL A 81 8.75 1.73 -9.80
CA VAL A 81 8.42 3.09 -9.40
C VAL A 81 9.34 3.47 -8.25
N ASP A 82 10.22 4.46 -8.46
CA ASP A 82 11.21 4.88 -7.47
C ASP A 82 11.14 6.39 -7.24
N VAL A 83 10.55 6.78 -6.11
CA VAL A 83 10.38 8.18 -5.67
C VAL A 83 10.92 8.31 -4.23
N PRO A 84 12.24 8.16 -4.02
CA PRO A 84 12.84 7.94 -2.70
C PRO A 84 12.76 9.13 -1.73
N LYS A 85 12.37 10.32 -2.22
CA LYS A 85 12.27 11.54 -1.40
C LYS A 85 10.89 12.19 -1.42
N GLY A 86 10.03 11.78 -2.34
CA GLY A 86 8.74 12.40 -2.60
C GLY A 86 7.58 11.48 -2.22
N SER A 87 6.40 11.91 -2.66
CA SER A 87 5.15 11.15 -2.53
C SER A 87 4.58 10.85 -3.91
N LEU A 88 3.81 9.78 -4.00
CA LEU A 88 3.08 9.43 -5.21
C LEU A 88 1.60 9.33 -4.90
N LYS A 89 0.78 10.05 -5.66
CA LYS A 89 -0.68 9.99 -5.59
C LYS A 89 -1.23 9.54 -6.94
N VAL A 90 -1.97 8.44 -6.93
CA VAL A 90 -2.73 7.92 -8.06
C VAL A 90 -4.20 7.98 -7.66
N GLU A 91 -5.03 8.72 -8.41
CA GLU A 91 -6.46 8.87 -8.05
C GLU A 91 -7.28 7.62 -8.40
N GLU A 92 -6.89 6.86 -9.42
CA GLU A 92 -7.52 5.59 -9.79
C GLU A 92 -6.63 4.38 -9.41
N ASN A 93 -6.44 3.42 -10.30
CA ASN A 93 -5.75 2.17 -10.02
C ASN A 93 -4.24 2.29 -10.29
N MET A 94 -3.45 1.50 -9.56
CA MET A 94 -2.01 1.41 -9.75
C MET A 94 -1.60 -0.05 -9.96
N THR A 95 -0.86 -0.29 -11.04
CA THR A 95 -0.23 -1.57 -11.34
C THR A 95 1.27 -1.39 -11.51
N ALA A 96 2.08 -2.09 -10.71
CA ALA A 96 3.54 -2.04 -10.82
C ALA A 96 4.20 -3.32 -10.28
N THR A 97 5.40 -3.69 -10.75
CA THR A 97 6.11 -4.82 -10.11
C THR A 97 6.67 -4.41 -8.75
N GLU A 98 7.46 -3.33 -8.70
CA GLU A 98 8.06 -2.82 -7.46
C GLU A 98 7.84 -1.32 -7.29
N VAL A 99 7.44 -0.93 -6.08
CA VAL A 99 7.17 0.46 -5.71
C VAL A 99 8.01 0.84 -4.49
N ARG A 100 8.80 1.90 -4.62
CA ARG A 100 9.64 2.47 -3.56
C ARG A 100 9.37 3.96 -3.44
N ILE A 101 8.72 4.37 -2.36
CA ILE A 101 8.34 5.76 -2.10
C ILE A 101 8.99 6.22 -0.80
N GLY A 102 9.61 7.39 -0.81
CA GLY A 102 10.29 7.95 0.37
C GLY A 102 9.32 8.40 1.45
N ALA A 103 8.24 9.06 1.06
CA ALA A 103 7.24 9.57 1.98
C ALA A 103 5.95 8.73 1.93
N ALA A 104 4.93 9.14 1.17
CA ALA A 104 3.63 8.49 1.17
C ALA A 104 3.20 8.02 -0.22
N LEU A 105 2.60 6.83 -0.27
CA LEU A 105 1.89 6.29 -1.43
C LEU A 105 0.38 6.37 -1.16
N SER A 106 -0.37 7.01 -2.07
CA SER A 106 -1.83 7.05 -2.02
C SER A 106 -2.41 6.58 -3.34
N VAL A 107 -3.24 5.55 -3.29
CA VAL A 107 -3.96 4.97 -4.44
C VAL A 107 -5.46 5.07 -4.17
N GLY A 108 -6.19 5.76 -5.03
CA GLY A 108 -7.62 6.01 -4.85
C GLY A 108 -8.51 4.85 -5.32
N GLY A 109 -8.03 4.00 -6.22
CA GLY A 109 -8.65 2.73 -6.61
C GLY A 109 -7.90 1.53 -6.05
N ASP A 110 -7.73 0.51 -6.90
CA ASP A 110 -7.07 -0.74 -6.56
C ASP A 110 -5.54 -0.66 -6.77
N LEU A 111 -4.80 -1.35 -5.90
CA LEU A 111 -3.35 -1.52 -5.99
C LEU A 111 -3.02 -2.98 -6.33
N ASP A 112 -2.34 -3.21 -7.45
CA ASP A 112 -1.79 -4.51 -7.83
C ASP A 112 -0.27 -4.40 -8.00
N CYS A 113 0.50 -5.05 -7.12
CA CYS A 113 1.94 -5.05 -7.23
C CYS A 113 2.61 -6.25 -6.59
N THR A 114 3.86 -6.57 -6.94
CA THR A 114 4.60 -7.59 -6.18
C THR A 114 5.05 -7.03 -4.83
N SER A 115 5.64 -5.84 -4.81
CA SER A 115 6.14 -5.22 -3.57
C SER A 115 5.94 -3.71 -3.58
N ALA A 116 5.35 -3.18 -2.52
CA ALA A 116 5.32 -1.74 -2.26
C ALA A 116 5.94 -1.39 -0.91
N ARG A 117 6.88 -0.43 -0.94
CA ARG A 117 7.54 0.14 0.23
C ARG A 117 7.33 1.65 0.28
N ALA A 118 6.85 2.16 1.41
CA ALA A 118 6.77 3.60 1.66
C ALA A 118 7.45 3.96 2.99
N GLY A 119 8.19 5.06 3.04
CA GLY A 119 8.85 5.48 4.28
C GLY A 119 7.88 5.94 5.37
N ALA A 120 6.77 6.58 5.01
CA ALA A 120 5.76 7.07 5.94
C ALA A 120 4.48 6.23 5.89
N SER A 121 3.74 6.22 4.77
CA SER A 121 2.47 5.50 4.72
C SER A 121 2.10 4.98 3.34
N ILE A 122 1.31 3.90 3.35
CA ILE A 122 0.63 3.35 2.17
C ILE A 122 -0.87 3.46 2.43
N LYS A 123 -1.59 4.18 1.57
CA LYS A 123 -3.06 4.27 1.61
C LYS A 123 -3.64 3.75 0.29
N VAL A 124 -4.53 2.77 0.39
CA VAL A 124 -5.30 2.23 -0.74
C VAL A 124 -6.78 2.34 -0.40
N SER A 125 -7.54 3.10 -1.21
CA SER A 125 -8.98 3.28 -0.98
C SER A 125 -9.83 2.17 -1.60
N GLY A 126 -9.31 1.44 -2.59
CA GLY A 126 -9.90 0.20 -3.11
C GLY A 126 -9.29 -1.04 -2.47
N ASN A 127 -9.13 -2.08 -3.29
CA ASN A 127 -8.52 -3.35 -2.91
C ASN A 127 -7.00 -3.33 -3.10
N ALA A 128 -6.28 -4.10 -2.30
CA ALA A 128 -4.84 -4.28 -2.43
C ALA A 128 -4.49 -5.75 -2.67
N LYS A 129 -3.73 -6.00 -3.73
CA LYS A 129 -3.15 -7.30 -4.05
C LYS A 129 -1.63 -7.16 -4.13
N ALA A 130 -0.91 -7.83 -3.23
CA ALA A 130 0.55 -7.81 -3.27
C ALA A 130 1.24 -8.98 -2.56
N ASN A 131 2.51 -9.24 -2.86
CA ASN A 131 3.29 -10.16 -2.03
C ASN A 131 3.78 -9.43 -0.77
N ARG A 132 4.21 -8.18 -0.90
CA ARG A 132 4.71 -7.41 0.25
C ARG A 132 4.24 -5.96 0.25
N LEU A 133 3.62 -5.55 1.34
CA LEU A 133 3.36 -4.15 1.66
C LEU A 133 4.15 -3.77 2.91
N THR A 134 4.98 -2.74 2.83
CA THR A 134 5.75 -2.26 3.99
C THR A 134 5.70 -0.74 4.09
N ALA A 135 5.21 -0.22 5.21
CA ALA A 135 5.25 1.20 5.50
C ALA A 135 5.98 1.47 6.81
N GLY A 136 6.87 2.48 6.84
CA GLY A 136 7.57 2.84 8.08
C GLY A 136 6.64 3.42 9.16
N GLY A 137 5.53 4.05 8.77
CA GLY A 137 4.51 4.58 9.67
C GLY A 137 3.22 3.76 9.65
N SER A 138 2.44 3.82 8.57
CA SER A 138 1.16 3.10 8.54
C SER A 138 0.73 2.56 7.19
N VAL A 139 0.04 1.42 7.21
CA VAL A 139 -0.64 0.84 6.04
C VAL A 139 -2.15 0.92 6.28
N LYS A 140 -2.88 1.54 5.35
CA LYS A 140 -4.34 1.64 5.40
C LYS A 140 -4.94 1.16 4.08
N ILE A 141 -5.79 0.14 4.16
CA ILE A 141 -6.53 -0.41 3.03
C ILE A 141 -8.02 -0.36 3.38
N GLU A 142 -8.81 0.37 2.60
CA GLU A 142 -10.25 0.50 2.84
C GLU A 142 -11.03 -0.71 2.31
N GLY A 143 -10.62 -1.28 1.16
CA GLY A 143 -11.22 -2.48 0.57
C GLY A 143 -10.60 -3.79 1.07
N ALA A 144 -10.69 -4.83 0.25
CA ALA A 144 -10.11 -6.13 0.54
C ALA A 144 -8.58 -6.12 0.37
N ALA A 145 -7.88 -6.92 1.17
CA ALA A 145 -6.43 -7.06 1.11
C ALA A 145 -6.05 -8.53 0.90
N GLU A 146 -5.55 -8.88 -0.28
CA GLU A 146 -4.92 -10.18 -0.55
C GLU A 146 -3.41 -9.97 -0.60
N VAL A 147 -2.74 -10.14 0.54
CA VAL A 147 -1.34 -9.78 0.69
C VAL A 147 -0.55 -10.83 1.46
N GLU A 148 0.53 -11.40 0.90
CA GLU A 148 1.31 -12.40 1.65
C GLU A 148 1.89 -11.80 2.94
N ARG A 149 2.55 -10.63 2.86
CA ARG A 149 3.12 -9.94 4.02
C ARG A 149 2.75 -8.48 4.08
N ILE A 150 2.15 -8.04 5.19
CA ILE A 150 1.85 -6.65 5.48
C ILE A 150 2.58 -6.19 6.73
N ASN A 151 3.34 -5.12 6.63
CA ASN A 151 4.11 -4.56 7.74
C ASN A 151 3.92 -3.05 7.85
N GLY A 152 3.44 -2.59 9.01
CA GLY A 152 3.34 -1.18 9.36
C GLY A 152 4.13 -0.88 10.63
N GLY A 153 5.15 -0.03 10.54
CA GLY A 153 6.00 0.31 11.69
C GLY A 153 5.23 0.92 12.87
N GLY A 154 4.15 1.64 12.60
CA GLY A 154 3.22 2.17 13.60
C GLY A 154 1.86 1.46 13.60
N SER A 155 1.17 1.40 12.46
CA SER A 155 -0.14 0.75 12.40
C SER A 155 -0.49 0.12 11.05
N VAL A 156 -1.33 -0.91 11.11
CA VAL A 156 -1.93 -1.54 9.94
C VAL A 156 -3.44 -1.59 10.12
N VAL A 157 -4.18 -1.04 9.15
CA VAL A 157 -5.65 -0.99 9.16
C VAL A 157 -6.18 -1.54 7.84
N VAL A 158 -6.97 -2.60 7.91
CA VAL A 158 -7.70 -3.17 6.77
C VAL A 158 -9.19 -3.18 7.12
N ASN A 159 -10.00 -2.42 6.37
CA ASN A 159 -11.43 -2.33 6.64
C ASN A 159 -12.25 -3.40 5.89
N GLY A 160 -11.79 -3.88 4.73
CA GLY A 160 -12.39 -5.01 4.04
C GLY A 160 -11.81 -6.37 4.48
N VAL A 161 -12.15 -7.42 3.74
CA VAL A 161 -11.70 -8.79 4.03
C VAL A 161 -10.20 -8.92 3.82
N ILE A 162 -9.49 -9.44 4.82
CA ILE A 162 -8.06 -9.69 4.75
C ILE A 162 -7.74 -11.16 4.48
N LYS A 163 -6.79 -11.40 3.59
CA LYS A 163 -6.15 -12.70 3.37
C LYS A 163 -4.65 -12.48 3.36
N ALA A 164 -3.98 -12.88 4.45
CA ALA A 164 -2.55 -12.67 4.60
C ALA A 164 -1.82 -13.85 5.25
N GLU A 165 -0.52 -13.98 4.98
CA GLU A 165 0.34 -14.91 5.71
C GLU A 165 0.88 -14.22 6.96
N ASP A 166 1.60 -13.10 6.80
CA ASP A 166 2.17 -12.34 7.90
C ASP A 166 1.53 -10.95 8.03
N PHE A 167 1.02 -10.64 9.22
CA PHE A 167 0.50 -9.32 9.60
C PHE A 167 1.32 -8.75 10.75
N ASP A 168 2.16 -7.77 10.44
CA ASP A 168 3.03 -7.09 11.41
C ASP A 168 2.59 -5.63 11.64
N ALA A 169 2.35 -5.26 12.89
CA ALA A 169 2.14 -3.86 13.26
C ALA A 169 2.89 -3.48 14.55
N GLY A 170 3.76 -2.47 14.48
CA GLY A 170 4.55 -2.07 15.66
C GLY A 170 3.70 -1.51 16.80
N GLY A 171 2.61 -0.80 16.50
CA GLY A 171 1.73 -0.17 17.49
C GLY A 171 0.31 -0.73 17.48
N SER A 172 -0.42 -0.63 16.36
CA SER A 172 -1.81 -1.10 16.31
C SER A 172 -2.18 -1.80 15.01
N GLY A 173 -2.83 -2.96 15.16
CA GLY A 173 -3.42 -3.73 14.07
C GLY A 173 -4.93 -3.68 14.13
N LYS A 174 -5.59 -3.31 13.03
CA LYS A 174 -7.05 -3.39 12.92
C LYS A 174 -7.45 -4.09 11.63
N CYS A 175 -8.33 -5.07 11.76
CA CYS A 175 -8.98 -5.74 10.64
C CYS A 175 -10.50 -5.88 10.90
N SER A 176 -11.27 -6.15 9.85
CA SER A 176 -12.69 -6.51 9.99
C SER A 176 -12.83 -8.02 10.13
N ALA A 177 -12.72 -8.75 9.01
CA ALA A 177 -12.86 -10.19 8.89
C ALA A 177 -11.81 -10.77 7.94
N GLY A 178 -11.60 -12.09 7.98
CA GLY A 178 -10.76 -12.79 7.00
C GLY A 178 -9.93 -13.93 7.57
N THR A 179 -8.80 -14.23 6.91
CA THR A 179 -7.88 -15.30 7.29
C THR A 179 -6.45 -14.75 7.32
N ILE A 180 -5.75 -14.92 8.44
CA ILE A 180 -4.35 -14.54 8.61
C ILE A 180 -3.58 -15.72 9.19
N GLN A 181 -2.41 -16.08 8.66
CA GLN A 181 -1.62 -17.16 9.29
C GLN A 181 -0.99 -16.68 10.60
N LYS A 182 -0.21 -15.61 10.55
CA LYS A 182 0.52 -15.06 11.69
C LYS A 182 0.23 -13.58 11.88
N VAL A 183 -0.14 -13.20 13.09
CA VAL A 183 -0.35 -11.81 13.52
C VAL A 183 0.67 -11.50 14.61
N SER A 184 1.47 -10.46 14.41
CA SER A 184 2.44 -9.95 15.37
C SER A 184 2.21 -8.45 15.58
N VAL A 185 1.72 -8.08 16.76
CA VAL A 185 1.39 -6.68 17.07
C VAL A 185 1.97 -6.24 18.40
N GLY A 186 2.85 -5.23 18.37
CA GLY A 186 3.52 -4.76 19.59
C GLY A 186 2.57 -4.13 20.63
N GLY A 187 1.53 -3.43 20.19
CA GLY A 187 0.59 -2.74 21.07
C GLY A 187 -0.77 -3.40 21.13
N SER A 188 -1.67 -3.08 20.21
CA SER A 188 -3.05 -3.58 20.25
C SER A 188 -3.60 -4.09 18.93
N PHE A 189 -4.26 -5.24 18.97
CA PHE A 189 -4.93 -5.84 17.81
C PHE A 189 -6.45 -5.79 17.98
N LYS A 190 -7.18 -5.47 16.90
CA LYS A 190 -8.64 -5.47 16.89
C LYS A 190 -9.20 -6.05 15.59
N ALA A 191 -9.88 -7.18 15.70
CA ALA A 191 -10.79 -7.70 14.69
C ALA A 191 -12.23 -7.29 15.05
N SER A 192 -12.96 -6.70 14.09
CA SER A 192 -14.32 -6.20 14.34
C SER A 192 -15.40 -7.26 14.09
N GLU A 193 -15.11 -8.25 13.25
CA GLU A 193 -15.99 -9.36 12.88
C GLU A 193 -15.27 -10.71 13.10
N ALA A 194 -15.82 -11.79 12.56
CA ALA A 194 -15.21 -13.12 12.64
C ALA A 194 -13.90 -13.17 11.83
N ILE A 195 -12.82 -13.64 12.46
CA ILE A 195 -11.52 -13.81 11.82
C ILE A 195 -10.93 -15.18 12.14
N GLU A 196 -10.21 -15.77 11.18
CA GLU A 196 -9.45 -16.99 11.35
C GLU A 196 -7.95 -16.65 11.42
N ILE A 197 -7.29 -16.99 12.54
CA ILE A 197 -5.88 -16.70 12.79
C ILE A 197 -5.17 -17.99 13.24
N ALA A 198 -4.03 -18.36 12.67
CA ALA A 198 -3.30 -19.53 13.19
C ALA A 198 -2.45 -19.16 14.42
N GLU A 199 -1.68 -18.08 14.36
CA GLU A 199 -0.83 -17.61 15.46
C GLU A 199 -1.10 -16.12 15.72
N LEU A 200 -1.55 -15.79 16.93
CA LEU A 200 -1.81 -14.42 17.37
C LEU A 200 -0.85 -14.06 18.51
N ASP A 201 0.16 -13.25 18.20
CA ASP A 201 1.11 -12.67 19.16
C ASP A 201 0.81 -11.16 19.32
N VAL A 202 0.41 -10.74 20.52
CA VAL A 202 0.13 -9.34 20.83
C VAL A 202 0.74 -8.92 22.17
N GLY A 203 1.68 -7.99 22.14
CA GLY A 203 2.37 -7.53 23.35
C GLY A 203 1.46 -6.84 24.37
N GLY A 204 0.43 -6.12 23.91
CA GLY A 204 -0.49 -5.37 24.77
C GLY A 204 -1.88 -6.01 24.87
N ALA A 205 -2.81 -5.60 24.00
CA ALA A 205 -4.20 -6.04 24.10
C ALA A 205 -4.79 -6.46 22.76
N ALA A 206 -5.43 -7.63 22.71
CA ALA A 206 -6.13 -8.09 21.53
C ALA A 206 -7.64 -8.17 21.78
N LYS A 207 -8.42 -7.70 20.81
CA LYS A 207 -9.88 -7.83 20.79
C LYS A 207 -10.32 -8.52 19.50
N VAL A 208 -11.15 -9.55 19.61
CA VAL A 208 -11.70 -10.28 18.45
C VAL A 208 -13.23 -10.34 18.50
N GLY A 209 -13.85 -10.39 17.32
CA GLY A 209 -15.32 -10.44 17.17
C GLY A 209 -15.87 -11.86 17.33
N SER A 210 -17.21 -11.97 17.35
CA SER A 210 -17.91 -13.25 17.50
C SER A 210 -17.70 -14.15 16.28
N GLY A 211 -17.53 -15.45 16.53
CA GLY A 211 -17.26 -16.46 15.51
C GLY A 211 -15.79 -16.54 15.10
N SER A 212 -14.88 -15.89 15.82
CA SER A 212 -13.44 -15.97 15.53
C SER A 212 -12.87 -17.34 15.86
N LYS A 213 -11.89 -17.78 15.07
CA LYS A 213 -11.14 -19.02 15.30
C LYS A 213 -9.66 -18.71 15.37
N ILE A 214 -9.01 -19.08 16.47
CA ILE A 214 -7.60 -18.77 16.68
C ILE A 214 -6.86 -19.99 17.21
N ASP A 215 -5.93 -20.55 16.45
CA ASP A 215 -5.29 -21.81 16.87
C ASP A 215 -4.35 -21.60 18.07
N SER A 216 -3.52 -20.56 18.04
CA SER A 216 -2.61 -20.19 19.13
C SER A 216 -2.71 -18.71 19.45
N VAL A 217 -2.88 -18.39 20.74
CA VAL A 217 -2.98 -17.03 21.28
C VAL A 217 -1.86 -16.82 22.30
N ASP A 218 -0.97 -15.87 22.05
CA ASP A 218 0.02 -15.35 23.01
C ASP A 218 -0.19 -13.85 23.18
N ILE A 219 -0.63 -13.43 24.37
CA ILE A 219 -0.92 -12.02 24.64
C ILE A 219 -0.30 -11.60 25.97
N GLY A 220 0.62 -10.65 25.92
CA GLY A 220 1.29 -10.13 27.12
C GLY A 220 0.35 -9.44 28.11
N GLY A 221 -0.71 -8.79 27.63
CA GLY A 221 -1.66 -8.04 28.45
C GLY A 221 -3.07 -8.60 28.47
N THR A 222 -4.00 -8.01 27.71
CA THR A 222 -5.44 -8.32 27.82
C THR A 222 -6.00 -8.92 26.54
N PHE A 223 -6.63 -10.08 26.65
CA PHE A 223 -7.41 -10.68 25.58
C PHE A 223 -8.90 -10.47 25.81
N LYS A 224 -9.61 -9.98 24.80
CA LYS A 224 -11.07 -9.85 24.80
C LYS A 224 -11.69 -10.51 23.57
N ALA A 225 -12.50 -11.53 23.76
CA ALA A 225 -13.40 -12.03 22.73
C ALA A 225 -14.82 -11.52 22.99
N GLU A 226 -15.60 -11.34 21.92
CA GLU A 226 -17.02 -11.00 22.03
C GLU A 226 -17.84 -12.12 21.40
N GLY A 227 -18.63 -12.86 22.19
CA GLY A 227 -19.45 -13.95 21.67
C GLY A 227 -18.66 -15.25 21.50
N ASP A 228 -19.00 -16.02 20.47
CA ASP A 228 -18.40 -17.35 20.26
C ASP A 228 -16.93 -17.23 19.82
N LEU A 229 -16.05 -17.97 20.48
CA LEU A 229 -14.62 -18.07 20.13
C LEU A 229 -14.22 -19.54 20.10
N THR A 230 -13.56 -19.96 19.03
CA THR A 230 -12.85 -21.24 18.99
C THR A 230 -11.36 -20.97 19.13
N PHE A 231 -10.70 -21.63 20.07
CA PHE A 231 -9.24 -21.54 20.19
C PHE A 231 -8.59 -22.88 20.52
N GLY A 232 -7.32 -23.04 20.15
CA GLY A 232 -6.51 -24.20 20.50
C GLY A 232 -5.75 -23.97 21.80
N GLU A 233 -4.68 -23.21 21.73
CA GLU A 233 -3.83 -22.84 22.87
C GLU A 233 -3.98 -21.35 23.18
N ILE A 234 -4.04 -21.02 24.48
CA ILE A 234 -4.14 -19.65 24.95
C ILE A 234 -3.16 -19.41 26.11
N ASP A 235 -2.20 -18.53 25.89
CA ASP A 235 -1.32 -17.96 26.90
C ASP A 235 -1.57 -16.46 26.96
N VAL A 236 -1.98 -15.99 28.13
CA VAL A 236 -2.27 -14.57 28.36
C VAL A 236 -1.67 -14.17 29.69
N GLY A 237 -0.65 -13.30 29.65
CA GLY A 237 0.07 -12.86 30.83
C GLY A 237 -0.76 -11.99 31.79
N GLY A 238 -1.81 -11.34 31.28
CA GLY A 238 -2.69 -10.46 32.06
C GLY A 238 -4.10 -11.00 32.25
N THR A 239 -5.07 -10.44 31.52
CA THR A 239 -6.50 -10.70 31.75
C THR A 239 -7.17 -11.27 30.50
N VAL A 240 -7.97 -12.32 30.70
CA VAL A 240 -8.82 -12.91 29.66
C VAL A 240 -10.28 -12.54 29.93
N LYS A 241 -10.97 -12.02 28.91
CA LYS A 241 -12.42 -11.78 28.91
C LYS A 241 -13.03 -12.43 27.68
N ILE A 242 -13.77 -13.52 27.87
CA ILE A 242 -14.47 -14.27 26.83
C ILE A 242 -15.95 -14.24 27.18
#